data_AF-A0ABC8B8R8-F1
#
_entry.id   AF-A0ABC8B8R8-F1
#
_cell.length_a   1.000
_cell.length_b   1.000
_cell.length_c   1.000
_cell.angle_alpha   90.00
_cell.angle_beta   90.00
_cell.angle_gamma   90.00
#
_symmetry.space_group_name_H-M   'P 1'
#
loop_
_entity.id
_entity.type
_entity.pdbx_description
1 polymer ?
#
loop_
_entity_poly.entity_id
_entity_poly.type
_entity_poly.pdbx_seq_one_letter_code
_entity_poly.pdbx_strand_id
1 'polypeptide(L)'
;MVRRTKEEAQITRSQILEAAEQAFYERGVARTTLADIATLAGVTRGAIYWHFNNKADLVQAMLDSLQEPLDEMAQASQSEEEEDPLGCMRNLLIHLFHELALDPKTRRINEILFHKCEFTDEMCDFRRQRQDNAIQCHDRITLGLNNAVRQGQLPKDLDTARAAVALFSYVNGIIYQWLLVPDSFSLPAEAEQLVDVCLDMLRFSPTLRISKAS
;
A
#
# COMPACT_ATOMS: atom_id res chain seq x y z
N MET A 1 -19.42 29.32 -13.88
CA MET A 1 -19.22 29.45 -12.42
C MET A 1 -19.02 28.11 -11.71
N VAL A 2 -19.72 27.03 -12.07
CA VAL A 2 -19.61 25.69 -11.43
C VAL A 2 -18.23 25.01 -11.54
N ARG A 3 -17.46 25.28 -12.60
CA ARG A 3 -16.13 24.67 -12.81
C ARG A 3 -15.05 25.22 -11.87
N ARG A 4 -15.09 26.54 -11.58
CA ARG A 4 -14.18 27.22 -10.65
C ARG A 4 -14.35 26.72 -9.21
N THR A 5 -15.58 26.51 -8.76
CA THR A 5 -15.86 26.03 -7.39
C THR A 5 -15.41 24.59 -7.16
N LYS A 6 -15.43 23.74 -8.20
CA LYS A 6 -14.92 22.36 -8.10
C LYS A 6 -13.39 22.32 -8.03
N GLU A 7 -12.73 23.17 -8.81
CA GLU A 7 -11.26 23.31 -8.76
C GLU A 7 -10.80 23.88 -7.42
N GLU A 8 -11.45 24.91 -6.91
CA GLU A 8 -11.20 25.49 -5.57
C GLU A 8 -11.41 24.46 -4.45
N ALA A 9 -12.45 23.64 -4.54
CA ALA A 9 -12.70 22.55 -3.60
C ALA A 9 -11.59 21.50 -3.65
N GLN A 10 -11.10 21.14 -4.84
CA GLN A 10 -10.01 20.16 -4.97
C GLN A 10 -8.69 20.70 -4.40
N ILE A 11 -8.38 21.99 -4.63
CA ILE A 11 -7.21 22.66 -4.04
C ILE A 11 -7.29 22.63 -2.52
N THR A 12 -8.45 23.00 -1.96
CA THR A 12 -8.69 22.97 -0.51
C THR A 12 -8.53 21.56 0.05
N ARG A 13 -9.04 20.54 -0.65
CA ARG A 13 -8.87 19.14 -0.27
C ARG A 13 -7.40 18.72 -0.24
N SER A 14 -6.60 19.13 -1.23
CA SER A 14 -5.16 18.84 -1.28
C SER A 14 -4.42 19.49 -0.10
N GLN A 15 -4.70 20.77 0.17
CA GLN A 15 -4.10 21.50 1.29
C GLN A 15 -4.39 20.84 2.64
N ILE A 16 -5.63 20.36 2.83
CA ILE A 16 -6.01 19.61 4.03
C ILE A 16 -5.20 18.31 4.13
N LEU A 17 -5.05 17.56 3.04
CA LEU A 17 -4.29 16.30 3.06
C LEU A 17 -2.81 16.50 3.33
N GLU A 18 -2.19 17.53 2.74
CA GLU A 18 -0.78 17.89 3.00
C GLU A 18 -0.57 18.29 4.47
N ALA A 19 -1.49 19.08 5.04
CA ALA A 19 -1.44 19.43 6.46
C ALA A 19 -1.68 18.21 7.36
N ALA A 20 -2.60 17.32 6.99
CA ALA A 20 -2.86 16.09 7.72
C ALA A 20 -1.62 15.18 7.73
N GLU A 21 -0.99 14.99 6.57
CA GLU A 21 0.26 14.25 6.42
C GLU A 21 1.33 14.79 7.36
N GLN A 22 1.59 16.10 7.31
CA GLN A 22 2.59 16.73 8.17
C GLN A 22 2.25 16.54 9.66
N ALA A 23 1.01 16.83 10.06
CA ALA A 23 0.60 16.75 11.45
C ALA A 23 0.68 15.32 12.01
N PHE A 24 0.23 14.32 11.24
CA PHE A 24 0.31 12.92 11.61
C PHE A 24 1.75 12.40 11.63
N TYR A 25 2.60 12.85 10.70
CA TYR A 25 4.01 12.50 10.68
C TYR A 25 4.74 12.98 11.94
N GLU A 26 4.51 14.22 12.34
CA GLU A 26 5.20 14.84 13.48
C GLU A 26 4.66 14.37 14.83
N ARG A 27 3.33 14.26 14.98
CA ARG A 27 2.67 14.08 16.29
C ARG A 27 1.98 12.73 16.48
N GLY A 28 1.76 11.99 15.40
CA GLY A 28 0.94 10.78 15.35
C GLY A 28 -0.55 11.05 15.17
N VAL A 29 -1.28 10.04 14.68
CA VAL A 29 -2.72 10.12 14.38
C VAL A 29 -3.53 10.27 15.67
N ALA A 30 -3.17 9.56 16.74
CA ALA A 30 -3.93 9.57 17.99
C ALA A 30 -4.01 10.97 18.63
N ARG A 31 -2.93 11.75 18.57
CA ARG A 31 -2.82 13.08 19.22
C ARG A 31 -3.16 14.26 18.33
N THR A 32 -3.53 14.03 17.09
CA THR A 32 -3.85 15.08 16.11
C THR A 32 -5.35 15.16 15.89
N THR A 33 -5.93 16.35 16.05
CA THR A 33 -7.36 16.59 15.82
C THR A 33 -7.62 17.22 14.44
N LEU A 34 -8.86 17.10 13.94
CA LEU A 34 -9.28 17.82 12.72
C LEU A 34 -9.14 19.35 12.86
N ALA A 35 -9.25 19.89 14.06
CA ALA A 35 -9.07 21.32 14.31
C ALA A 35 -7.59 21.74 14.19
N ASP A 36 -6.66 20.90 14.65
CA ASP A 36 -5.23 21.12 14.46
C ASP A 36 -4.88 21.14 12.98
N ILE A 37 -5.42 20.19 12.20
CA ILE A 37 -5.21 20.08 10.76
C ILE A 37 -5.80 21.29 10.03
N ALA A 38 -7.02 21.72 10.38
CA ALA A 38 -7.63 22.91 9.79
C ALA A 38 -6.78 24.17 10.02
N THR A 39 -6.25 24.31 11.24
CA THR A 39 -5.36 25.43 11.60
C THR A 39 -4.07 25.38 10.78
N LEU A 40 -3.45 24.20 10.66
CA LEU A 40 -2.22 24.01 9.89
C LEU A 40 -2.42 24.24 8.38
N ALA A 41 -3.56 23.82 7.83
CA ALA A 41 -3.94 24.03 6.43
C ALA A 41 -4.37 25.48 6.13
N GLY A 42 -4.56 26.33 7.15
CA GLY A 42 -5.07 27.69 6.97
C GLY A 42 -6.53 27.75 6.51
N VAL A 43 -7.32 26.71 6.81
CA VAL A 43 -8.75 26.61 6.42
C VAL A 43 -9.65 26.68 7.64
N THR A 44 -10.94 26.94 7.42
CA THR A 44 -11.92 26.91 8.51
C THR A 44 -12.23 25.48 8.95
N ARG A 45 -12.66 25.30 10.21
CA ARG A 45 -13.19 24.01 10.67
C ARG A 45 -14.39 23.54 9.84
N GLY A 46 -15.22 24.46 9.34
CA GLY A 46 -16.31 24.10 8.44
C GLY A 46 -15.82 23.47 7.13
N ALA A 47 -14.72 23.99 6.58
CA ALA A 47 -14.13 23.46 5.36
C ALA A 47 -13.60 22.02 5.53
N ILE A 48 -12.95 21.70 6.66
CA ILE A 48 -12.45 20.32 6.86
C ILE A 48 -13.60 19.32 6.98
N TYR A 49 -14.66 19.64 7.74
CA TYR A 49 -15.84 18.78 7.87
C TYR A 49 -16.66 18.65 6.59
N TRP A 50 -16.53 19.60 5.66
CA TRP A 50 -17.13 19.48 4.33
C TRP A 50 -16.44 18.42 3.47
N HIS A 51 -15.12 18.23 3.65
CA HIS A 51 -14.33 17.27 2.88
C HIS A 51 -14.18 15.90 3.56
N PHE A 52 -14.14 15.86 4.90
CA PHE A 52 -13.84 14.66 5.67
C PHE A 52 -14.72 14.61 6.92
N ASN A 53 -15.43 13.50 7.13
CA ASN A 53 -16.38 13.39 8.25
C ASN A 53 -15.64 13.19 9.57
N ASN A 54 -14.52 12.49 9.53
CA ASN A 54 -13.75 12.11 10.70
C ASN A 54 -12.25 11.94 10.36
N LYS A 55 -11.45 11.57 11.36
CA LYS A 55 -10.01 11.32 11.22
C LYS A 55 -9.69 10.07 10.40
N ALA A 56 -10.53 9.03 10.49
CA ALA A 56 -10.37 7.81 9.69
C ALA A 56 -10.47 8.08 8.19
N ASP A 57 -11.41 8.93 7.76
CA ASP A 57 -11.59 9.35 6.36
C ASP A 57 -10.33 10.06 5.81
N LEU A 58 -9.68 10.88 6.64
CA LEU A 58 -8.43 11.55 6.25
C LEU A 58 -7.28 10.57 6.06
N VAL A 59 -7.09 9.65 7.01
CA VAL A 59 -6.03 8.64 6.91
C VAL A 59 -6.28 7.72 5.71
N GLN A 60 -7.55 7.35 5.47
CA GLN A 60 -7.93 6.57 4.28
C GLN A 60 -7.65 7.35 2.99
N ALA A 61 -8.02 8.63 2.90
CA ALA A 61 -7.75 9.42 1.71
C ALA A 61 -6.25 9.62 1.43
N MET A 62 -5.40 9.62 2.46
CA MET A 62 -3.95 9.61 2.28
C MET A 62 -3.48 8.26 1.70
N LEU A 63 -4.03 7.14 2.17
CA LEU A 63 -3.75 5.82 1.60
C LEU A 63 -4.14 5.71 0.14
N ASP A 64 -5.36 6.14 -0.19
CA ASP A 64 -5.90 6.02 -1.54
C ASP A 64 -4.99 6.78 -2.54
N SER A 65 -4.40 7.89 -2.11
CA SER A 65 -3.44 8.65 -2.93
C SER A 65 -2.14 7.92 -3.28
N LEU A 66 -1.81 6.84 -2.56
CA LEU A 66 -0.69 5.95 -2.88
C LEU A 66 -1.10 4.77 -3.76
N GLN A 67 -2.38 4.39 -3.74
CA GLN A 67 -2.86 3.18 -4.42
C GLN A 67 -3.18 3.41 -5.89
N GLU A 68 -3.67 4.61 -6.25
CA GLU A 68 -4.06 4.94 -7.62
C GLU A 68 -2.97 4.64 -8.67
N PRO A 69 -1.68 4.98 -8.48
CA PRO A 69 -0.64 4.68 -9.47
C PRO A 69 -0.29 3.19 -9.58
N LEU A 70 -0.41 2.45 -8.48
CA LEU A 70 -0.02 1.03 -8.40
C LEU A 70 -1.10 0.11 -8.99
N ASP A 71 -2.35 0.55 -9.04
CA ASP A 71 -3.46 -0.25 -9.55
C ASP A 71 -3.30 -0.63 -11.03
N GLU A 72 -2.82 0.29 -11.88
CA GLU A 72 -2.60 0.01 -13.31
C GLU A 72 -1.51 -1.06 -13.52
N MET A 73 -0.39 -0.93 -12.79
CA MET A 73 0.70 -1.91 -12.82
C MET A 73 0.25 -3.27 -12.27
N ALA A 74 -0.59 -3.27 -11.23
CA ALA A 74 -1.14 -4.49 -10.66
C ALA A 74 -2.11 -5.21 -11.60
N GLN A 75 -2.92 -4.47 -12.36
CA GLN A 75 -3.87 -5.03 -13.33
C GLN A 75 -3.18 -5.85 -14.41
N ALA A 76 -1.99 -5.46 -14.87
CA ALA A 76 -1.23 -6.20 -15.87
C ALA A 76 -0.97 -7.66 -15.42
N SER A 77 -0.50 -7.86 -14.18
CA SER A 77 -0.27 -9.21 -13.63
C SER A 77 -1.54 -10.05 -13.46
N GLN A 78 -2.71 -9.42 -13.39
CA GLN A 78 -4.01 -10.05 -13.17
C GLN A 78 -4.72 -10.41 -14.47
N SER A 79 -4.29 -9.85 -15.61
CA SER A 79 -4.86 -10.15 -16.92
C SER A 79 -4.58 -11.59 -17.33
N GLU A 80 -5.61 -12.28 -17.84
CA GLU A 80 -5.45 -13.62 -18.41
C GLU A 80 -4.75 -13.60 -19.78
N GLU A 81 -4.74 -12.44 -20.43
CA GLU A 81 -4.10 -12.22 -21.74
C GLU A 81 -2.62 -11.84 -21.61
N GLU A 82 -2.15 -11.57 -20.39
CA GLU A 82 -0.74 -11.25 -20.15
C GLU A 82 0.15 -12.49 -20.36
N GLU A 83 1.22 -12.32 -21.13
CA GLU A 83 2.18 -13.37 -21.46
C GLU A 83 3.23 -13.53 -20.36
N ASP A 84 3.57 -12.44 -19.65
CA ASP A 84 4.54 -12.43 -18.55
C ASP A 84 3.97 -11.89 -17.22
N PRO A 85 2.94 -12.53 -16.63
CA PRO A 85 2.31 -12.03 -15.40
C PRO A 85 3.27 -12.02 -14.20
N LEU A 86 4.24 -12.94 -14.14
CA LEU A 86 5.26 -12.95 -13.09
C LEU A 86 6.26 -11.79 -13.25
N GLY A 87 6.64 -11.45 -14.48
CA GLY A 87 7.46 -10.27 -14.78
C GLY A 87 6.75 -8.96 -14.45
N CYS A 88 5.45 -8.86 -14.76
CA CYS A 88 4.62 -7.73 -14.33
C CYS A 88 4.61 -7.58 -12.80
N MET A 89 4.42 -8.69 -12.08
CA MET A 89 4.47 -8.71 -10.62
C MET A 89 5.84 -8.31 -10.08
N ARG A 90 6.93 -8.81 -10.69
CA ARG A 90 8.30 -8.42 -10.36
C ARG A 90 8.50 -6.91 -10.48
N ASN A 91 8.11 -6.34 -11.61
CA ASN A 91 8.28 -4.91 -11.89
C ASN A 91 7.44 -4.04 -10.95
N LEU A 92 6.22 -4.46 -10.62
CA LEU A 92 5.38 -3.81 -9.63
C LEU A 92 6.07 -3.76 -8.25
N LEU A 93 6.61 -4.89 -7.77
CA LEU A 93 7.26 -4.95 -6.46
C LEU A 93 8.54 -4.11 -6.40
N ILE A 94 9.33 -4.10 -7.48
CA ILE A 94 10.53 -3.24 -7.57
C ILE A 94 10.13 -1.77 -7.55
N HIS A 95 9.12 -1.40 -8.35
CA HIS A 95 8.61 -0.03 -8.38
C HIS A 95 8.12 0.41 -7.01
N LEU A 96 7.38 -0.44 -6.30
CA LEU A 96 6.93 -0.19 -4.93
C LEU A 96 8.09 0.12 -3.99
N PHE A 97 9.16 -0.68 -4.01
CA PHE A 97 10.34 -0.42 -3.17
C PHE A 97 11.08 0.86 -3.56
N HIS A 98 11.20 1.16 -4.85
CA HIS A 98 11.79 2.42 -5.32
C HIS A 98 10.96 3.63 -4.95
N GLU A 99 9.63 3.58 -5.13
CA GLU A 99 8.72 4.67 -4.78
C GLU A 99 8.77 4.95 -3.28
N LEU A 100 8.69 3.91 -2.44
CA LEU A 100 8.85 4.03 -0.99
C LEU A 100 10.20 4.67 -0.60
N ALA A 101 11.28 4.30 -1.30
CA ALA A 101 12.62 4.78 -1.02
C ALA A 101 12.90 6.18 -1.58
N LEU A 102 12.27 6.61 -2.67
CA LEU A 102 12.67 7.81 -3.39
C LEU A 102 11.64 8.94 -3.26
N ASP A 103 10.36 8.63 -3.08
CA ASP A 103 9.32 9.64 -2.88
C ASP A 103 9.12 9.93 -1.38
N PRO A 104 9.43 11.15 -0.90
CA PRO A 104 9.26 11.49 0.50
C PRO A 104 7.80 11.40 0.97
N LYS A 105 6.82 11.66 0.10
CA LYS A 105 5.41 11.60 0.46
C LYS A 105 4.98 10.16 0.74
N THR A 106 5.26 9.25 -0.20
CA THR A 106 5.02 7.80 -0.05
C THR A 106 5.70 7.26 1.21
N ARG A 107 6.94 7.66 1.47
CA ARG A 107 7.65 7.28 2.69
C ARG A 107 6.94 7.75 3.96
N ARG A 108 6.60 9.05 4.04
CA ARG A 108 5.95 9.62 5.24
C ARG A 108 4.59 9.00 5.50
N ILE A 109 3.78 8.79 4.45
CA ILE A 109 2.48 8.14 4.57
C ILE A 109 2.67 6.71 5.09
N ASN A 110 3.59 5.93 4.52
CA ASN A 110 3.86 4.58 5.03
C ASN A 110 4.35 4.57 6.49
N GLU A 111 5.24 5.48 6.87
CA GLU A 111 5.70 5.61 8.26
C GLU A 111 4.54 5.93 9.22
N ILE A 112 3.62 6.81 8.82
CA ILE A 112 2.42 7.12 9.61
C ILE A 112 1.60 5.85 9.85
N LEU A 113 1.33 5.08 8.81
CA LEU A 113 0.51 3.87 8.90
C LEU A 113 1.13 2.81 9.80
N PHE A 114 2.42 2.55 9.61
CA PHE A 114 3.09 1.44 10.29
C PHE A 114 3.48 1.79 11.72
N HIS A 115 3.80 3.06 12.01
CA HIS A 115 4.47 3.43 13.27
C HIS A 115 3.78 4.55 14.04
N LYS A 116 2.79 5.24 13.47
CA LYS A 116 2.15 6.40 14.10
C LYS A 116 0.62 6.38 14.08
N CYS A 117 0.03 5.26 13.65
CA CYS A 117 -1.40 5.04 13.59
C CYS A 117 -1.80 3.87 14.47
N GLU A 118 -2.59 4.13 15.51
CA GLU A 118 -3.12 3.12 16.42
C GLU A 118 -4.53 2.70 15.99
N PHE A 119 -4.83 1.40 16.07
CA PHE A 119 -6.18 0.89 15.80
C PHE A 119 -7.03 0.87 17.08
N THR A 120 -7.49 2.05 17.48
CA THR A 120 -8.44 2.25 18.58
C THR A 120 -9.90 2.21 18.07
N ASP A 121 -10.87 2.27 18.98
CA ASP A 121 -12.30 2.33 18.61
C ASP A 121 -12.64 3.56 17.75
N GLU A 122 -11.95 4.69 17.94
CA GLU A 122 -12.08 5.88 17.07
C GLU A 122 -11.66 5.59 15.62
N MET A 123 -10.72 4.67 15.42
CA MET A 123 -10.18 4.26 14.13
C MET A 123 -10.79 2.95 13.63
N CYS A 124 -11.95 2.53 14.16
CA CYS A 124 -12.54 1.22 13.82
C CYS A 124 -12.96 1.12 12.35
N ASP A 125 -13.48 2.19 11.77
CA ASP A 125 -13.84 2.24 10.34
C ASP A 125 -12.59 2.13 9.47
N PHE A 126 -11.52 2.85 9.81
CA PHE A 126 -10.24 2.73 9.13
C PHE A 126 -9.65 1.32 9.24
N ARG A 127 -9.73 0.71 10.43
CA ARG A 127 -9.29 -0.68 10.64
C ARG A 127 -10.08 -1.65 9.76
N ARG A 128 -11.40 -1.48 9.65
CA ARG A 128 -12.24 -2.31 8.77
C ARG A 128 -11.85 -2.14 7.31
N GLN A 129 -11.70 -0.90 6.84
CA GLN A 129 -11.26 -0.63 5.48
C GLN A 129 -9.89 -1.24 5.17
N ARG A 130 -8.95 -1.20 6.12
CA ARG A 130 -7.64 -1.86 6.00
C ARG A 130 -7.77 -3.38 5.88
N GLN A 131 -8.70 -4.00 6.61
CA GLN A 131 -8.97 -5.44 6.50
C GLN A 131 -9.53 -5.79 5.13
N ASP A 132 -10.51 -5.03 4.65
CA ASP A 132 -11.12 -5.25 3.33
C ASP A 132 -10.09 -5.08 2.21
N ASN A 133 -9.26 -4.03 2.28
CA ASN A 133 -8.18 -3.79 1.34
C ASN A 133 -7.12 -4.92 1.37
N ALA A 134 -6.82 -5.48 2.54
CA ALA A 134 -5.88 -6.60 2.67
C ALA A 134 -6.44 -7.89 2.04
N ILE A 135 -7.74 -8.16 2.23
CA ILE A 135 -8.42 -9.30 1.59
C ILE A 135 -8.38 -9.14 0.06
N GLN A 136 -8.77 -7.98 -0.45
CA GLN A 136 -8.73 -7.71 -1.90
C GLN A 136 -7.31 -7.80 -2.48
N CYS A 137 -6.30 -7.32 -1.76
CA CYS A 137 -4.91 -7.44 -2.17
C CYS A 137 -4.47 -8.92 -2.24
N HIS A 138 -4.87 -9.73 -1.26
CA HIS A 138 -4.59 -11.17 -1.27
C HIS A 138 -5.25 -11.90 -2.44
N ASP A 139 -6.51 -11.57 -2.76
CA ASP A 139 -7.22 -12.13 -3.92
C ASP A 139 -6.51 -11.75 -5.23
N ARG A 140 -6.11 -10.48 -5.37
CA ARG A 140 -5.39 -9.97 -6.55
C ARG A 140 -4.02 -10.65 -6.73
N ILE A 141 -3.26 -10.82 -5.65
CA ILE A 141 -1.98 -11.54 -5.69
C ILE A 141 -2.21 -13.00 -6.08
N THR A 142 -3.20 -13.66 -5.46
CA THR A 142 -3.54 -15.05 -5.76
C THR A 142 -3.89 -15.24 -7.24
N LEU A 143 -4.67 -14.31 -7.82
CA LEU A 143 -4.99 -14.31 -9.24
C LEU A 143 -3.73 -14.19 -10.12
N GLY A 144 -2.84 -13.22 -9.84
CA GLY A 144 -1.60 -13.06 -10.60
C GLY A 144 -0.68 -14.29 -10.50
N LEU A 145 -0.60 -14.92 -9.33
CA LEU A 145 0.13 -16.18 -9.15
C LEU A 145 -0.49 -17.33 -9.95
N ASN A 146 -1.82 -17.44 -9.99
CA ASN A 146 -2.51 -18.43 -10.82
C ASN A 146 -2.21 -18.24 -12.31
N ASN A 147 -2.18 -16.98 -12.78
CA ASN A 147 -1.82 -16.67 -14.16
C ASN A 147 -0.36 -17.08 -14.46
N ALA A 148 0.58 -16.78 -13.57
CA ALA A 148 1.97 -17.21 -13.70
C ALA A 148 2.14 -18.74 -13.71
N VAL A 149 1.34 -19.48 -12.93
CA VAL A 149 1.30 -20.95 -12.98
C VAL A 149 0.75 -21.44 -14.32
N ARG A 150 -0.31 -20.81 -14.84
CA ARG A 150 -0.92 -21.15 -16.14
C ARG A 150 0.04 -20.95 -17.31
N GLN A 151 0.81 -19.85 -17.27
CA GLN A 151 1.87 -19.55 -18.25
C GLN A 151 3.16 -20.38 -18.03
N GLY A 152 3.19 -21.26 -17.03
CA GLY A 152 4.35 -22.12 -16.76
C GLY A 152 5.57 -21.41 -16.15
N GLN A 153 5.38 -20.18 -15.67
CA GLN A 153 6.43 -19.37 -15.04
C GLN A 153 6.63 -19.73 -13.56
N LEU A 154 5.57 -20.24 -12.93
CA LEU A 154 5.58 -20.83 -11.61
C LEU A 154 5.21 -22.31 -11.66
N PRO A 155 5.56 -23.08 -10.63
CA PRO A 155 5.29 -24.51 -10.62
C PRO A 155 3.80 -24.86 -10.64
N LYS A 156 3.45 -25.91 -11.39
CA LYS A 156 2.05 -26.38 -11.59
C LYS A 156 1.33 -26.79 -10.30
N ASP A 157 2.09 -27.18 -9.28
CA ASP A 157 1.61 -27.64 -7.98
C ASP A 157 1.79 -26.60 -6.87
N LEU A 158 2.01 -25.33 -7.21
CA LEU A 158 2.10 -24.25 -6.24
C LEU A 158 0.76 -24.03 -5.52
N ASP A 159 0.76 -23.98 -4.20
CA ASP A 159 -0.36 -23.52 -3.39
C ASP A 159 -0.40 -21.98 -3.46
N THR A 160 -1.14 -21.45 -4.42
CA THR A 160 -1.16 -20.01 -4.71
C THR A 160 -1.75 -19.17 -3.59
N ALA A 161 -2.69 -19.71 -2.81
CA ALA A 161 -3.25 -19.03 -1.64
C ALA A 161 -2.19 -18.85 -0.54
N ARG A 162 -1.43 -19.92 -0.22
CA ARG A 162 -0.32 -19.86 0.74
C ARG A 162 0.83 -18.98 0.24
N ALA A 163 1.15 -19.10 -1.05
CA ALA A 163 2.17 -18.28 -1.71
C ALA A 163 1.82 -16.78 -1.65
N ALA A 164 0.55 -16.40 -1.85
CA ALA A 164 0.10 -15.02 -1.73
C ALA A 164 0.27 -14.46 -0.31
N VAL A 165 -0.04 -15.25 0.73
CA VAL A 165 0.22 -14.86 2.13
C VAL A 165 1.72 -14.65 2.37
N ALA A 166 2.56 -15.57 1.88
CA ALA A 166 4.01 -15.50 2.04
C ALA A 166 4.60 -14.27 1.33
N LEU A 167 4.20 -14.02 0.08
CA LEU A 167 4.61 -12.86 -0.71
C LEU A 167 4.24 -11.55 0.01
N PHE A 168 2.96 -11.40 0.39
CA PHE A 168 2.48 -10.19 1.06
C PHE A 168 3.21 -9.95 2.38
N SER A 169 3.38 -11.00 3.20
CA SER A 169 4.05 -10.91 4.50
C SER A 169 5.52 -10.54 4.36
N TYR A 170 6.22 -11.10 3.38
CA TYR A 170 7.62 -10.76 3.09
C TYR A 170 7.77 -9.29 2.71
N VAL A 171 7.01 -8.83 1.70
CA VAL A 171 7.06 -7.44 1.22
C VAL A 171 6.71 -6.47 2.34
N ASN A 172 5.62 -6.71 3.07
CA ASN A 172 5.21 -5.88 4.20
C ASN A 172 6.28 -5.86 5.31
N GLY A 173 6.96 -6.99 5.56
CA GLY A 173 8.05 -7.09 6.53
C GLY A 173 9.27 -6.26 6.14
N ILE A 174 9.69 -6.29 4.87
CA ILE A 174 10.78 -5.46 4.34
C ILE A 174 10.47 -3.97 4.51
N ILE A 175 9.26 -3.55 4.12
CA ILE A 175 8.80 -2.16 4.25
C ILE A 175 8.82 -1.72 5.71
N TYR A 176 8.21 -2.51 6.59
CA TYR A 176 8.15 -2.24 8.02
C TYR A 176 9.55 -2.09 8.63
N GLN A 177 10.44 -3.04 8.35
CA GLN A 177 11.80 -3.04 8.90
C GLN A 177 12.62 -1.85 8.39
N TRP A 178 12.51 -1.54 7.09
CA TRP A 178 13.25 -0.43 6.50
C TRP A 178 12.77 0.93 7.02
N LEU A 179 11.46 1.12 7.19
CA LEU A 179 10.93 2.35 7.79
C LEU A 179 11.34 2.52 9.26
N LEU A 180 11.47 1.41 10.00
CA LEU A 180 11.91 1.43 11.38
C LEU A 180 13.40 1.76 11.52
N VAL A 181 14.25 1.24 10.62
CA VAL A 181 15.71 1.42 10.64
C VAL A 181 16.22 1.66 9.20
N PRO A 182 16.06 2.87 8.65
CA PRO A 182 16.34 3.14 7.22
C PRO A 182 17.83 3.02 6.85
N ASP A 183 18.72 3.17 7.82
CA ASP A 183 20.17 3.01 7.63
C ASP A 183 20.63 1.54 7.71
N SER A 184 19.72 0.59 7.97
CA SER A 184 20.08 -0.83 8.09
C SER A 184 20.56 -1.44 6.77
N PHE A 185 19.97 -1.02 5.65
CA PHE A 185 20.37 -1.38 4.29
C PHE A 185 19.80 -0.37 3.28
N SER A 186 20.39 -0.33 2.08
CA SER A 186 19.88 0.52 1.00
C SER A 186 18.76 -0.18 0.24
N LEU A 187 17.51 0.08 0.62
CA LEU A 187 16.33 -0.44 -0.09
C LEU A 187 16.36 -0.19 -1.62
N PRO A 188 16.71 1.00 -2.15
CA PRO A 188 16.69 1.20 -3.60
C PRO A 188 17.78 0.42 -4.34
N ALA A 189 18.94 0.19 -3.70
CA ALA A 189 20.03 -0.59 -4.28
C ALA A 189 19.76 -2.11 -4.23
N GLU A 190 19.02 -2.57 -3.22
CA GLU A 190 18.71 -4.00 -3.00
C GLU A 190 17.33 -4.41 -3.53
N ALA A 191 16.56 -3.48 -4.11
CA ALA A 191 15.15 -3.71 -4.47
C ALA A 191 14.97 -4.94 -5.39
N GLU A 192 15.79 -5.05 -6.43
CA GLU A 192 15.73 -6.16 -7.40
C GLU A 192 16.04 -7.50 -6.72
N GLN A 193 17.11 -7.55 -5.92
CA GLN A 193 17.56 -8.75 -5.22
C GLN A 193 16.54 -9.19 -4.16
N LEU A 194 15.96 -8.25 -3.41
CA LEU A 194 14.93 -8.55 -2.41
C LEU A 194 13.66 -9.09 -3.06
N VAL A 195 13.26 -8.56 -4.22
CA VAL A 195 12.14 -9.10 -5.00
C VAL A 195 12.48 -10.48 -5.55
N ASP A 196 13.67 -10.67 -6.12
CA ASP A 196 14.08 -11.96 -6.68
C ASP A 196 14.15 -13.05 -5.61
N VAL A 197 14.63 -12.75 -4.39
CA VAL A 197 14.57 -13.66 -3.23
C VAL A 197 13.14 -14.11 -2.96
N CYS A 198 12.18 -13.19 -3.00
CA CYS A 198 10.78 -13.51 -2.80
C CYS A 198 10.23 -14.40 -3.91
N LEU A 199 10.54 -14.10 -5.18
CA LEU A 199 10.07 -14.89 -6.32
C LEU A 199 10.73 -16.28 -6.35
N ASP A 200 11.98 -16.39 -5.94
CA ASP A 200 12.69 -17.66 -5.83
C ASP A 200 12.10 -18.53 -4.71
N MET A 201 11.66 -17.93 -3.60
CA MET A 201 10.87 -18.65 -2.59
C MET A 201 9.62 -19.27 -3.23
N LEU A 202 8.89 -18.54 -4.08
CA LEU A 202 7.69 -19.06 -4.77
C LEU A 202 8.05 -20.16 -5.78
N ARG A 203 9.17 -20.02 -6.49
CA ARG A 203 9.63 -20.98 -7.51
C ARG A 203 10.16 -22.27 -6.91
N PHE A 204 10.89 -22.21 -5.81
CA PHE A 204 11.74 -23.32 -5.38
C PHE A 204 11.34 -23.91 -4.03
N SER A 205 10.53 -23.24 -3.22
CA SER A 205 10.13 -23.79 -1.92
C SER A 205 9.25 -25.04 -2.10
N PRO A 206 9.66 -26.22 -1.58
CA PRO A 206 8.83 -27.43 -1.62
C PRO A 206 7.66 -27.35 -0.64
N THR A 207 7.77 -26.54 0.42
CA THR A 207 6.70 -26.37 1.41
C THR A 207 5.58 -25.44 0.94
N LEU A 208 5.77 -24.74 -0.18
CA LEU A 208 4.71 -24.00 -0.88
C LEU A 208 3.94 -24.87 -1.87
N ARG A 209 4.25 -26.16 -2.01
CA ARG A 209 3.52 -27.05 -2.92
C ARG A 209 2.28 -27.62 -2.26
N ILE A 210 1.26 -27.86 -3.07
CA ILE A 210 0.08 -28.63 -2.69
C ILE A 210 0.58 -30.06 -2.45
N SER A 211 0.52 -30.53 -1.20
CA SER A 211 0.85 -31.92 -0.90
C SER A 211 -0.08 -32.80 -1.73
N LYS A 212 0.49 -33.70 -2.54
CA LYS A 212 -0.32 -34.81 -3.07
C LYS A 212 -0.86 -35.54 -1.86
N ALA A 213 -2.18 -35.54 -1.68
CA ALA A 213 -2.81 -36.46 -0.76
C ALA A 213 -2.38 -37.86 -1.22
N SER A 214 -1.59 -38.52 -0.39
CA SER A 214 -1.24 -39.94 -0.51
C SER A 214 -2.48 -40.81 -0.45
#